data_AF-A0A967YCY8-F1
#
_entry.id   AF-A0A967YCY8-F1
#
_cell.length_a   1.000
_cell.length_b   1.000
_cell.length_c   1.000
_cell.angle_alpha   90.00
_cell.angle_beta   90.00
_cell.angle_gamma   90.00
#
_symmetry.space_group_name_H-M   'P 1'
#
loop_
_entity.id
_entity.type
_entity.pdbx_description
1 polymer ?
#
loop_
_entity_poly.entity_id
_entity_poly.type
_entity_poly.pdbx_seq_one_letter_code
_entity_poly.pdbx_strand_id
1 'polypeptide(L)'
;MTDDIERFRQRYRISHEEALLAAERAALGSDYGGNGYTTMEQAEEIGRRLALGPADVLLDIGAGCGWPGLHLASTLGCAVISTDPIPEGMVVARRRSIADRIDDRSWAVSAGAEAIPLRPGSVDAVIHTDVLC
;
A
#
# COMPACT_ATOMS: atom_id res chain seq x y z
N MET A 1 -7.62 1.80 -20.92
CA MET A 1 -8.12 2.60 -19.78
C MET A 1 -9.31 1.93 -19.07
N THR A 2 -10.50 1.80 -19.67
CA THR A 2 -11.64 1.13 -18.98
C THR A 2 -11.37 -0.36 -18.70
N ASP A 3 -10.72 -1.05 -19.64
CA ASP A 3 -10.37 -2.46 -19.51
C ASP A 3 -9.31 -2.71 -18.42
N ASP A 4 -8.33 -1.80 -18.30
CA ASP A 4 -7.31 -1.85 -17.26
C ASP A 4 -7.91 -1.65 -15.87
N ILE A 5 -8.83 -0.69 -15.73
CA ILE A 5 -9.56 -0.44 -14.47
C ILE A 5 -10.31 -1.70 -14.04
N GLU A 6 -11.09 -2.32 -14.93
CA GLU A 6 -11.85 -3.52 -14.57
C GLU A 6 -10.94 -4.71 -14.24
N ARG A 7 -9.81 -4.86 -14.96
CA ARG A 7 -8.79 -5.86 -14.63
C ARG A 7 -8.24 -5.67 -13.21
N PHE A 8 -7.90 -4.44 -12.82
CA PHE A 8 -7.42 -4.17 -11.45
C PHE A 8 -8.51 -4.36 -10.40
N ARG A 9 -9.76 -3.96 -10.67
CA ARG A 9 -10.89 -4.24 -9.78
C ARG A 9 -11.05 -5.72 -9.50
N GLN A 10 -11.06 -6.54 -10.56
CA GLN A 10 -11.17 -8.00 -10.42
C GLN A 10 -10.01 -8.56 -9.62
N ARG A 11 -8.79 -8.09 -9.88
CA ARG A 11 -7.59 -8.50 -9.15
C ARG A 11 -7.67 -8.18 -7.66
N TYR A 12 -8.07 -6.96 -7.30
CA TYR A 12 -8.24 -6.57 -5.89
C TYR A 12 -9.41 -7.28 -5.21
N ARG A 13 -10.46 -7.67 -5.94
CA ARG A 13 -11.55 -8.46 -5.35
C ARG A 13 -11.09 -9.84 -4.89
N ILE A 14 -10.15 -10.46 -5.62
CA ILE A 14 -9.64 -11.80 -5.31
C ILE A 14 -8.32 -11.78 -4.53
N SER A 15 -7.78 -10.62 -4.15
CA SER A 15 -6.45 -10.51 -3.52
C SER A 15 -6.31 -11.24 -2.18
N HIS A 16 -7.43 -11.66 -1.59
CA HIS A 16 -7.48 -12.42 -0.34
C HIS A 16 -7.48 -13.94 -0.55
N GLU A 17 -7.54 -14.42 -1.80
CA GLU A 17 -7.52 -15.85 -2.13
C GLU A 17 -6.19 -16.49 -1.68
N GLU A 18 -6.28 -17.62 -0.99
CA GLU A 18 -5.13 -18.29 -0.37
C GLU A 18 -4.02 -18.61 -1.38
N ALA A 19 -4.39 -19.06 -2.58
CA ALA A 19 -3.45 -19.37 -3.64
C ALA A 19 -2.63 -18.15 -4.10
N LEU A 20 -3.25 -16.96 -4.13
CA LEU A 20 -2.56 -15.72 -4.51
C LEU A 20 -1.61 -15.26 -3.40
N LEU A 21 -2.07 -15.28 -2.15
CA LEU A 21 -1.24 -14.95 -1.00
C LEU A 21 -0.05 -15.90 -0.84
N ALA A 22 -0.25 -17.20 -1.10
CA ALA A 22 0.82 -18.19 -1.06
C ALA A 22 1.85 -17.95 -2.18
N ALA A 23 1.40 -17.61 -3.39
CA ALA A 23 2.28 -17.26 -4.49
C ALA A 23 3.07 -15.97 -4.20
N GLU A 24 2.42 -14.94 -3.68
CA GLU A 24 3.06 -13.68 -3.27
C GLU A 24 4.13 -13.94 -2.21
N ARG A 25 3.81 -14.73 -1.17
CA ARG A 25 4.76 -15.04 -0.10
C ARG A 25 5.97 -15.81 -0.63
N ALA A 26 5.75 -16.75 -1.54
CA ALA A 26 6.83 -17.52 -2.14
C ALA A 26 7.74 -16.67 -3.04
N ALA A 27 7.18 -15.69 -3.77
CA ALA A 27 7.91 -14.87 -4.71
C ALA A 27 8.58 -13.63 -4.08
N LEU A 28 7.88 -12.97 -3.17
CA LEU A 28 8.22 -11.63 -2.65
C LEU A 28 8.46 -11.61 -1.14
N GLY A 29 8.00 -12.62 -0.42
CA GLY A 29 8.02 -12.66 1.05
C GLY A 29 6.87 -11.91 1.72
N SER A 30 5.99 -11.26 0.95
CA SER A 30 4.80 -10.53 1.43
C SER A 30 3.51 -11.31 1.21
N ASP A 31 2.44 -10.91 1.91
CA ASP A 31 1.10 -11.50 1.79
C ASP A 31 0.00 -10.45 1.89
N TYR A 32 0.27 -9.25 1.38
CA TYR A 32 -0.66 -8.14 1.49
C TYR A 32 -1.74 -8.18 0.40
N GLY A 33 -1.69 -9.18 -0.51
CA GLY A 33 -2.55 -9.27 -1.67
C GLY A 33 -2.27 -8.14 -2.69
N GLY A 34 -1.22 -7.35 -2.42
CA GLY A 34 -0.80 -6.23 -3.23
C GLY A 34 -0.05 -6.74 -4.45
N ASN A 35 -0.56 -6.41 -5.63
CA ASN A 35 0.02 -6.79 -6.91
C ASN A 35 1.25 -5.95 -7.32
N GLY A 36 2.06 -5.56 -6.33
CA GLY A 36 3.40 -5.01 -6.54
C GLY A 36 4.44 -6.11 -6.67
N TYR A 37 5.64 -5.77 -7.11
CA TYR A 37 6.79 -6.66 -7.25
C TYR A 37 7.88 -6.36 -6.22
N THR A 38 7.65 -5.37 -5.36
CA THR A 38 8.55 -5.01 -4.28
C THR A 38 8.70 -6.17 -3.30
N THR A 39 9.92 -6.69 -3.18
CA THR A 39 10.23 -7.76 -2.23
C THR A 39 10.29 -7.23 -0.80
N MET A 40 10.24 -8.13 0.18
CA MET A 40 10.43 -7.79 1.59
C MET A 40 11.75 -7.04 1.82
N GLU A 41 12.85 -7.52 1.23
CA GLU A 41 14.17 -6.87 1.35
C GLU A 41 14.17 -5.43 0.80
N GLN A 42 13.49 -5.21 -0.34
CA GLN A 42 13.34 -3.88 -0.92
C GLN A 42 12.48 -2.96 -0.04
N ALA A 43 11.38 -3.48 0.51
CA ALA A 43 10.53 -2.73 1.44
C ALA A 43 11.33 -2.31 2.69
N GLU A 44 12.07 -3.23 3.30
CA GLU A 44 12.92 -2.92 4.46
C GLU A 44 14.02 -1.88 4.14
N GLU A 45 14.62 -1.97 2.94
CA GLU A 45 15.61 -0.98 2.49
C GLU A 45 15.01 0.41 2.29
N ILE A 46 13.79 0.50 1.75
CA ILE A 46 13.04 1.75 1.66
C ILE A 46 12.83 2.34 3.07
N GLY A 47 12.36 1.51 4.01
CA GLY A 47 12.15 1.92 5.40
C GLY A 47 13.41 2.49 6.06
N ARG A 48 14.55 1.80 5.88
CA ARG A 48 15.86 2.27 6.40
C ARG A 48 16.29 3.60 5.78
N ARG A 49 16.12 3.78 4.46
CA ARG A 49 16.56 4.99 3.75
C ARG A 49 15.74 6.22 4.10
N LEU A 50 14.45 6.04 4.34
CA LEU A 50 13.55 7.13 4.71
C LEU A 50 13.68 7.51 6.20
N ALA A 51 14.34 6.67 7.01
CA ALA A 51 14.53 6.89 8.45
C ALA A 51 13.21 7.16 9.20
N LEU A 52 12.13 6.50 8.77
CA LEU A 52 10.80 6.68 9.35
C LEU A 52 10.73 6.19 10.80
N GLY A 53 9.93 6.88 11.60
CA GLY A 53 9.59 6.52 12.96
C GLY A 53 8.18 6.95 13.36
N PRO A 54 7.80 6.79 14.64
CA PRO A 54 6.42 7.00 15.09
C PRO A 54 5.85 8.40 14.96
N ALA A 55 6.69 9.41 14.74
CA ALA A 55 6.26 10.79 14.54
C ALA A 55 5.98 11.13 13.07
N ASP A 56 6.37 10.26 12.14
CA ASP A 56 6.34 10.54 10.71
C ASP A 56 5.04 10.07 10.05
N VAL A 57 4.68 10.74 8.95
CA VAL A 57 3.57 10.38 8.07
C VAL A 57 4.10 9.99 6.70
N LEU A 58 3.84 8.75 6.30
CA LEU A 58 4.18 8.19 4.99
C LEU A 58 2.99 8.30 4.02
N LEU A 59 3.23 8.81 2.82
CA LEU A 59 2.30 8.66 1.68
C LEU A 59 2.76 7.52 0.79
N ASP A 60 1.89 6.52 0.60
CA ASP A 60 2.09 5.40 -0.32
C ASP A 60 1.18 5.59 -1.56
N ILE A 61 1.79 5.85 -2.72
CA ILE A 61 1.08 6.13 -3.98
C ILE A 61 0.97 4.85 -4.79
N GLY A 62 -0.23 4.58 -5.31
CA GLY A 62 -0.54 3.36 -6.06
C GLY A 62 -0.44 2.11 -5.19
N ALA A 63 -0.86 2.22 -3.94
CA ALA A 63 -0.66 1.22 -2.90
C ALA A 63 -1.46 -0.09 -3.14
N GLY A 64 -2.43 -0.09 -4.06
CA GLY A 64 -3.31 -1.23 -4.30
C GLY A 64 -4.00 -1.72 -3.01
N CYS A 65 -3.58 -2.88 -2.51
CA CYS A 65 -4.06 -3.47 -1.26
C CYS A 65 -3.27 -3.05 0.00
N GLY A 66 -2.41 -2.02 -0.11
CA GLY A 66 -1.66 -1.43 0.99
C GLY A 66 -0.20 -1.90 1.12
N TRP A 67 0.34 -2.58 0.12
CA TRP A 67 1.75 -2.96 0.09
C TRP A 67 2.59 -1.90 -0.64
N PRO A 68 3.78 -1.50 -0.13
CA PRO A 68 4.40 -1.89 1.14
C PRO A 68 4.10 -0.92 2.30
N GLY A 69 3.33 0.15 2.09
CA GLY A 69 3.12 1.20 3.08
C GLY A 69 2.54 0.71 4.41
N LEU A 70 1.58 -0.23 4.40
CA LEU A 70 1.03 -0.81 5.62
C LEU A 70 2.07 -1.63 6.39
N HIS A 71 2.92 -2.36 5.68
CA HIS A 71 4.02 -3.12 6.29
C HIS A 71 5.03 -2.18 6.97
N LEU A 72 5.41 -1.09 6.29
CA LEU A 72 6.30 -0.08 6.86
C LEU A 72 5.70 0.61 8.09
N ALA A 73 4.42 0.99 8.03
CA ALA A 73 3.72 1.56 9.18
C ALA A 73 3.66 0.58 10.36
N SER A 74 3.37 -0.69 10.08
CA SER A 74 3.32 -1.74 11.09
C SER A 74 4.68 -1.96 11.76
N THR A 75 5.78 -1.92 11.00
CA THR A 75 7.13 -2.24 11.51
C THR A 75 7.84 -1.05 12.13
N LEU A 76 7.69 0.15 11.56
CA LEU A 76 8.43 1.36 11.95
C LEU A 76 7.63 2.29 12.89
N GLY A 77 6.32 2.06 13.02
CA GLY A 77 5.47 2.87 13.90
C GLY A 77 4.98 4.18 13.30
N CYS A 78 5.40 4.57 12.09
CA CYS A 78 4.90 5.76 11.41
C CYS A 78 3.40 5.65 11.05
N ALA A 79 2.76 6.79 10.79
CA ALA A 79 1.43 6.82 10.22
C ALA A 79 1.50 6.64 8.70
N VAL A 80 0.44 6.12 8.06
CA VAL A 80 0.42 5.92 6.60
C VAL A 80 -0.88 6.35 5.96
N ILE A 81 -0.76 7.04 4.83
CA ILE A 81 -1.83 7.35 3.90
C ILE A 81 -1.57 6.57 2.62
N SER A 82 -2.40 5.57 2.33
CA SER A 82 -2.35 4.78 1.11
C SER A 82 -3.31 5.36 0.08
N THR A 83 -2.85 5.54 -1.15
CA THR A 83 -3.65 6.05 -2.26
C THR A 83 -3.63 5.09 -3.44
N ASP A 84 -4.79 4.86 -4.06
CA ASP A 84 -4.93 4.13 -5.32
C ASP A 84 -6.21 4.60 -6.03
N PRO A 85 -6.22 4.74 -7.37
CA PRO A 85 -7.43 5.17 -8.09
C PRO A 85 -8.56 4.13 -8.05
N ILE A 86 -8.28 2.87 -7.70
CA ILE A 86 -9.26 1.78 -7.68
C ILE A 86 -9.81 1.56 -6.25
N PRO A 87 -11.09 1.89 -5.99
CA PRO A 87 -11.66 1.82 -4.64
C PRO A 87 -11.62 0.43 -4.00
N GLU A 88 -11.74 -0.64 -4.80
CA GLU A 88 -11.67 -2.02 -4.29
C GLU A 88 -10.34 -2.31 -3.59
N GLY A 89 -9.22 -1.78 -4.08
CA GLY A 89 -7.91 -1.90 -3.42
C GLY A 89 -7.91 -1.20 -2.06
N MET A 90 -8.47 0.01 -1.98
CA MET A 90 -8.55 0.77 -0.74
C MET A 90 -9.44 0.10 0.32
N VAL A 91 -10.51 -0.60 -0.09
CA VAL A 91 -11.31 -1.43 0.82
C VAL A 91 -10.47 -2.57 1.40
N VAL A 92 -9.65 -3.23 0.59
CA VAL A 92 -8.76 -4.29 1.05
C VAL A 92 -7.67 -3.74 1.97
N ALA A 93 -7.02 -2.63 1.59
CA ALA A 93 -6.01 -1.96 2.40
C ALA A 93 -6.55 -1.57 3.79
N ARG A 94 -7.78 -1.04 3.85
CA ARG A 94 -8.44 -0.72 5.14
C ARG A 94 -8.72 -1.97 5.98
N ARG A 95 -9.14 -3.07 5.36
CA ARG A 95 -9.33 -4.34 6.09
C ARG A 95 -8.00 -4.88 6.61
N ARG A 96 -6.94 -4.74 5.81
CA ARG A 96 -5.61 -5.18 6.20
C ARG A 96 -5.05 -4.34 7.35
N SER A 97 -5.25 -3.02 7.36
CA SER A 97 -4.79 -2.18 8.47
C SER A 97 -5.47 -2.53 9.80
N ILE A 98 -6.75 -2.94 9.78
CA ILE A 98 -7.46 -3.47 10.95
C ILE A 98 -6.86 -4.81 11.40
N ALA A 99 -6.59 -5.72 10.46
CA ALA A 99 -5.98 -7.01 10.77
C ALA A 99 -4.57 -6.86 11.38
N ASP A 100 -3.81 -5.89 10.88
CA ASP A 100 -2.47 -5.52 11.35
C ASP A 100 -2.50 -4.67 12.63
N ARG A 101 -3.69 -4.24 13.10
CA ARG A 101 -3.91 -3.39 14.28
C ARG A 101 -3.20 -2.03 14.22
N ILE A 102 -3.27 -1.39 13.06
CA ILE A 102 -2.72 -0.06 12.80
C ILE A 102 -3.77 0.90 12.23
N ASP A 103 -5.05 0.55 12.33
CA ASP A 103 -6.16 1.31 11.75
C ASP A 103 -6.42 2.67 12.44
N ASP A 104 -5.77 2.93 13.57
CA ASP A 104 -5.73 4.23 14.25
C ASP A 104 -4.79 5.24 13.58
N ARG A 105 -3.81 4.75 12.80
CA ARG A 105 -2.77 5.55 12.13
C ARG A 105 -2.59 5.20 10.65
N SER A 106 -3.60 4.56 10.05
CA SER A 106 -3.62 4.14 8.65
C SER A 106 -4.90 4.59 7.96
N TRP A 107 -4.75 5.32 6.86
CA TRP A 107 -5.87 5.80 6.04
C TRP A 107 -5.73 5.32 4.59
N ALA A 108 -6.80 4.76 4.04
CA ALA A 108 -6.88 4.36 2.65
C ALA A 108 -7.80 5.33 1.88
N VAL A 109 -7.29 5.95 0.82
CA VAL A 109 -7.96 7.03 0.09
C VAL A 109 -7.96 6.74 -1.41
N SER A 110 -9.15 6.71 -2.02
CA SER A 110 -9.24 6.57 -3.48
C SER A 110 -8.80 7.85 -4.18
N ALA A 111 -7.60 7.84 -4.75
CA ALA A 111 -7.01 8.98 -5.44
C ALA A 111 -5.94 8.50 -6.44
N GLY A 112 -5.87 9.16 -7.59
CA GLY A 112 -4.78 8.97 -8.56
C GLY A 112 -3.59 9.88 -8.24
N ALA A 113 -2.42 9.52 -8.76
CA ALA A 113 -1.19 10.29 -8.56
C ALA A 113 -1.27 11.71 -9.16
N GLU A 114 -2.13 11.91 -10.15
CA GLU A 114 -2.42 13.20 -10.79
C GLU A 114 -3.17 14.19 -9.89
N ALA A 115 -3.82 13.71 -8.83
CA ALA A 115 -4.67 14.53 -7.96
C ALA A 115 -4.72 13.98 -6.52
N ILE A 116 -3.59 14.05 -5.82
CA ILE A 116 -3.48 13.63 -4.42
C ILE A 116 -4.19 14.65 -3.50
N PRO A 117 -5.18 14.23 -2.69
CA PRO A 117 -6.01 15.15 -1.88
C PRO A 117 -5.33 15.55 -0.55
N LEU A 118 -4.04 15.86 -0.59
CA LEU A 118 -3.23 16.27 0.56
C LEU A 118 -2.68 17.67 0.39
N ARG A 119 -2.46 18.37 1.51
CA ARG A 119 -1.84 19.69 1.48
C ARG A 119 -0.35 19.54 1.17
N PRO A 120 0.28 20.43 0.37
CA PRO A 120 1.72 20.43 0.22
C PRO A 120 2.44 20.50 1.57
N GLY A 121 3.48 19.69 1.75
CA GLY A 121 4.28 19.64 2.98
C GLY A 121 3.56 19.05 4.20
N SER A 122 2.52 18.23 4.00
CA SER A 122 1.78 17.58 5.10
C SER A 122 2.19 16.14 5.40
N VAL A 123 3.22 15.63 4.70
CA VAL A 123 3.78 14.28 4.91
C VAL A 123 5.30 14.37 4.94
N ASP A 124 5.93 13.45 5.65
CA ASP A 124 7.38 13.43 5.88
C ASP A 124 8.10 12.60 4.82
N ALA A 125 7.41 11.61 4.24
CA ALA A 125 7.94 10.79 3.16
C ALA A 125 6.87 10.39 2.14
N VAL A 126 7.32 10.11 0.92
CA VAL A 126 6.49 9.61 -0.18
C VAL A 126 7.17 8.38 -0.77
N ILE A 127 6.41 7.31 -0.97
CA ILE A 127 6.84 6.14 -1.75
C ILE A 127 5.87 5.91 -2.90
N HIS A 128 6.40 5.35 -3.97
CA HIS A 128 5.62 4.78 -5.05
C HIS A 128 6.37 3.53 -5.51
N THR A 129 5.75 2.37 -5.36
CA THR A 129 6.38 1.10 -5.71
C THR A 129 5.50 0.41 -6.73
N ASP A 130 6.03 0.21 -7.93
CA ASP A 130 5.35 -0.49 -9.02
C ASP A 130 4.10 0.24 -9.57
N VAL A 131 4.02 1.56 -9.39
CA VAL A 131 2.95 2.41 -9.94
C VAL A 131 3.08 2.50 -11.45
N LEU A 132 2.04 2.09 -12.16
CA LEU A 132 1.92 2.29 -13.61
C LEU A 132 1.08 3.54 -13.86
N CYS A 133 1.73 4.56 -14.43
CA CYS A 133 1.11 5.83 -14.84
C CYS A 133 0.41 5.71 -16.19
#